data_AF-G7Y9V1-F1
#
_entry.id   AF-G7Y9V1-F1
#
_cell.length_a   1.000
_cell.length_b   1.000
_cell.length_c   1.000
_cell.angle_alpha   90.00
_cell.angle_beta   90.00
_cell.angle_gamma   90.00
#
_symmetry.space_group_name_H-M   'P 1'
#
loop_
_entity.id
_entity.type
_entity.pdbx_description
1 polymer ?
#
loop_
_entity_poly.entity_id
_entity_poly.type
_entity_poly.pdbx_seq_one_letter_code
_entity_poly.pdbx_strand_id
1 'polypeptide(L)'
;MKIREINNKRKIQQLLRLSSLSPDSHLFFLREYGGPAGDTGGKQEKLVDLLMNLPKPKEGVVEFTPSGETVRKPNASGLINFQRRNASSHAVLCTNSPVSELEREAVVDESDSSNDNFWSLRTQLTEQTRLAKEQLSSLLDDRRAILEDAKNTKKQYDEKLRLAQEQLTHLQTLLHDSASDFLAQRKQFRLAEKAWKAERDKLLSQFHTNMSLSDVGVHHGSPHFLRSKQLTPVTRRENRELCTLAGVFNSSTGEIQGGTSASLEDQLRAQQKLSAKYHERILKLEEELVRSREEAAMLKDTMK
;
A
#
# COMPACT_ATOMS: atom_id res chain seq x y z
N MET A 1 0.82 0.38 26.74
CA MET A 1 -0.39 0.79 25.97
C MET A 1 -1.60 -0.12 26.21
N LYS A 2 -1.44 -1.45 26.28
CA LYS A 2 -2.55 -2.42 26.44
C LYS A 2 -3.54 -2.18 27.59
N ILE A 3 -3.11 -1.67 28.75
CA ILE A 3 -3.99 -1.47 29.92
C ILE A 3 -4.99 -0.33 29.71
N ARG A 4 -4.57 0.76 29.05
CA ARG A 4 -5.47 1.89 28.70
C ARG A 4 -6.52 1.46 27.67
N GLU A 5 -6.13 0.61 26.74
CA GLU A 5 -6.98 0.08 25.68
C GLU A 5 -8.06 -0.89 26.23
N ILE A 6 -7.69 -1.74 27.18
CA ILE A 6 -8.64 -2.64 27.88
C ILE A 6 -9.65 -1.82 28.70
N ASN A 7 -9.20 -0.76 29.35
CA ASN A 7 -10.08 0.06 30.18
C ASN A 7 -11.09 0.84 29.30
N ASN A 8 -10.64 1.34 28.14
CA ASN A 8 -11.51 1.97 27.16
C ASN A 8 -12.56 0.99 26.61
N LYS A 9 -12.17 -0.25 26.29
CA LYS A 9 -13.12 -1.29 25.84
C LYS A 9 -14.19 -1.59 26.89
N ARG A 10 -13.81 -1.71 28.16
CA ARG A 10 -14.76 -1.96 29.25
C ARG A 10 -15.72 -0.79 29.46
N LYS A 11 -15.22 0.44 29.39
CA LYS A 11 -16.01 1.67 29.49
C LYS A 11 -17.02 1.79 28.35
N ILE A 12 -16.60 1.49 27.11
CA ILE A 12 -17.48 1.49 25.93
C ILE A 12 -18.58 0.42 26.06
N GLN A 13 -18.24 -0.79 26.51
CA GLN A 13 -19.24 -1.84 26.74
C GLN A 13 -20.25 -1.48 27.83
N GLN A 14 -19.80 -0.80 28.89
CA GLN A 14 -20.68 -0.35 29.96
C GLN A 14 -21.63 0.75 29.50
N LEU A 15 -21.16 1.70 28.69
CA LEU A 15 -21.99 2.75 28.08
C LEU A 15 -23.03 2.16 27.13
N LEU A 16 -22.65 1.17 26.32
CA LEU A 16 -23.58 0.49 25.40
C LEU A 16 -24.67 -0.30 26.12
N ARG A 17 -24.34 -0.92 27.27
CA ARG A 17 -25.32 -1.61 28.13
C ARG A 17 -26.32 -0.64 28.77
N LEU A 18 -25.89 0.58 29.09
CA LEU A 18 -26.75 1.60 29.69
C LEU A 18 -27.68 2.27 28.66
N SER A 19 -27.32 2.24 27.36
CA SER A 19 -28.08 2.90 26.29
C SER A 19 -29.32 2.15 25.77
N SER A 20 -29.81 1.11 26.47
CA SER A 20 -31.04 0.36 26.12
C SER A 20 -31.21 0.00 24.64
N LEU A 21 -30.11 -0.25 23.93
CA LEU A 21 -30.14 -0.67 22.53
C LEU A 21 -30.31 -2.19 22.49
N SER A 22 -31.22 -2.64 21.62
CA SER A 22 -31.62 -4.04 21.45
C SER A 22 -30.40 -4.98 21.33
N PRO A 23 -30.46 -6.20 21.93
CA PRO A 23 -29.31 -7.12 22.04
C PRO A 23 -28.59 -7.44 20.73
N ASP A 24 -29.27 -7.31 19.59
CA ASP A 24 -28.74 -7.62 18.25
C ASP A 24 -27.73 -6.58 17.72
N SER A 25 -27.68 -5.39 18.33
CA SER A 25 -26.70 -4.35 17.97
C SER A 25 -25.30 -4.57 18.55
N HIS A 26 -25.10 -5.61 19.35
CA HIS A 26 -23.78 -5.94 19.93
C HIS A 26 -22.88 -6.79 19.00
N LEU A 27 -23.39 -7.21 17.83
CA LEU A 27 -22.65 -8.04 16.89
C LEU A 27 -21.75 -7.27 15.90
N PHE A 28 -21.77 -5.94 15.93
CA PHE A 28 -20.97 -5.12 14.99
C PHE A 28 -19.45 -5.26 15.15
N PHE A 29 -18.96 -5.86 16.24
CA PHE A 29 -17.52 -6.04 16.50
C PHE A 29 -17.03 -7.50 16.47
N LEU A 30 -17.87 -8.47 16.11
CA LEU A 30 -17.50 -9.89 16.14
C LEU A 30 -17.22 -10.52 14.78
N ARG A 31 -17.24 -9.76 13.69
CA ARG A 31 -16.86 -10.25 12.36
C ARG A 31 -15.59 -9.56 11.87
N GLU A 32 -14.46 -9.95 12.42
CA GLU A 32 -13.19 -10.03 11.68
C GLU A 32 -12.14 -10.72 12.56
N TYR A 33 -11.73 -11.93 12.15
CA TYR A 33 -10.36 -12.50 12.15
C TYR A 33 -10.44 -14.03 11.90
N GLY A 34 -10.28 -14.44 10.63
CA GLY A 34 -9.52 -15.66 10.24
C GLY A 34 -10.14 -17.08 10.30
N GLY A 35 -10.71 -17.53 9.17
CA GLY A 35 -10.50 -18.86 8.54
C GLY A 35 -11.55 -19.98 8.75
N PRO A 36 -11.58 -21.08 7.94
CA PRO A 36 -11.08 -21.32 6.58
C PRO A 36 -12.20 -21.73 5.58
N ALA A 37 -11.79 -22.06 4.35
CA ALA A 37 -12.57 -22.44 3.17
C ALA A 37 -13.91 -23.18 3.39
N GLY A 38 -14.95 -22.66 2.74
CA GLY A 38 -16.25 -23.30 2.57
C GLY A 38 -16.98 -22.67 1.40
N ASP A 39 -17.02 -23.41 0.30
CA ASP A 39 -17.80 -23.16 -0.90
C ASP A 39 -19.26 -22.77 -0.58
N THR A 40 -19.67 -21.57 -0.96
CA THR A 40 -21.07 -21.26 -1.29
C THR A 40 -21.06 -20.24 -2.41
N GLY A 41 -21.16 -20.75 -3.64
CA GLY A 41 -21.58 -19.95 -4.77
C GLY A 41 -22.95 -19.29 -4.54
N GLY A 42 -23.12 -18.13 -5.15
CA GLY A 42 -24.43 -17.57 -5.44
C GLY A 42 -24.80 -16.31 -4.65
N LYS A 43 -25.00 -15.24 -5.42
CA LYS A 43 -25.80 -14.03 -5.12
C LYS A 43 -25.05 -12.87 -4.45
N GLN A 44 -24.14 -12.28 -5.22
CA GLN A 44 -23.77 -10.85 -5.10
C GLN A 44 -24.60 -9.95 -6.02
N GLU A 45 -25.79 -10.38 -6.44
CA GLU A 45 -26.74 -9.50 -7.12
C GLU A 45 -27.71 -8.89 -6.10
N LYS A 46 -27.90 -7.56 -6.20
CA LYS A 46 -28.97 -6.76 -5.59
C LYS A 46 -28.78 -6.11 -4.22
N LEU A 47 -27.59 -5.60 -3.88
CA LEU A 47 -27.51 -4.52 -2.87
C LEU A 47 -27.81 -3.13 -3.46
N VAL A 48 -27.48 -2.92 -4.74
CA VAL A 48 -27.77 -1.67 -5.44
C VAL A 48 -29.26 -1.54 -5.76
N ASP A 49 -29.91 -2.64 -6.17
CA ASP A 49 -31.35 -2.65 -6.44
C ASP A 49 -32.22 -2.45 -5.18
N LEU A 50 -31.71 -2.79 -4.00
CA LEU A 50 -32.44 -2.58 -2.74
C LEU A 50 -32.36 -1.12 -2.27
N LEU A 51 -31.25 -0.44 -2.56
CA LEU A 51 -31.04 0.99 -2.26
C LEU A 51 -31.88 1.91 -3.16
N MET A 52 -32.12 1.49 -4.40
CA MET A 52 -32.92 2.28 -5.36
C MET A 52 -34.44 2.10 -5.21
N ASN A 53 -34.90 1.12 -4.42
CA ASN A 53 -36.33 0.81 -4.21
C ASN A 53 -36.85 1.16 -2.81
N LEU A 54 -36.17 2.04 -2.06
CA LEU A 54 -36.69 2.53 -0.79
C LEU A 54 -37.87 3.49 -1.05
N PRO A 55 -39.05 3.32 -0.40
CA PRO A 55 -40.17 4.22 -0.57
C PRO A 55 -39.74 5.64 -0.19
N LYS A 56 -39.88 6.60 -1.12
CA LYS A 56 -39.63 8.02 -0.82
C LYS A 56 -40.45 8.44 0.41
N PRO A 57 -39.85 9.15 1.38
CA PRO A 57 -40.62 9.64 2.52
C PRO A 57 -41.69 10.61 2.00
N LYS A 58 -42.96 10.31 2.30
CA LYS A 58 -44.07 11.20 1.97
C LYS A 58 -43.97 12.44 2.86
N GLU A 59 -43.91 13.61 2.24
CA GLU A 59 -43.91 14.90 2.92
C GLU A 59 -45.13 15.01 3.86
N GLY A 60 -44.85 15.33 5.12
CA GLY A 60 -45.84 15.59 6.16
C GLY A 60 -45.16 16.27 7.35
N VAL A 61 -45.73 17.39 7.80
CA VAL A 61 -45.25 18.12 8.98
C VAL A 61 -45.57 17.29 10.22
N VAL A 62 -44.55 16.98 11.02
CA VAL A 62 -44.68 16.37 12.33
C VAL A 62 -44.65 17.48 13.36
N GLU A 63 -45.78 17.78 13.98
CA GLU A 63 -45.83 18.65 15.15
C GLU A 63 -45.67 17.83 16.43
N PHE A 64 -44.83 18.32 17.34
CA PHE A 64 -44.65 17.75 18.68
C PHE A 64 -45.52 18.54 19.66
N THR A 65 -46.47 17.87 20.32
CA THR A 65 -47.17 18.43 21.47
C THR A 65 -46.42 18.11 22.77
N PRO A 66 -46.57 18.92 23.84
CA PRO A 66 -45.80 18.77 25.08
C PRO A 66 -46.07 17.50 25.89
N SER A 67 -46.98 16.63 25.46
CA SER A 67 -47.33 15.37 26.12
C SER A 67 -46.71 14.11 25.49
N GLY A 68 -45.91 14.25 24.43
CA GLY A 68 -45.16 13.13 23.84
C GLY A 68 -45.98 12.14 23.02
N GLU A 69 -47.23 12.45 22.69
CA GLU A 69 -48.09 11.57 21.87
C GLU A 69 -48.11 12.04 20.41
N THR A 70 -47.55 11.22 19.51
CA THR A 70 -47.55 11.51 18.06
C THR A 70 -48.89 11.16 17.41
N VAL A 71 -49.68 12.17 17.06
CA VAL A 71 -50.90 12.00 16.25
C VAL A 71 -50.65 12.49 14.83
N ARG A 72 -50.75 11.58 13.85
CA ARG A 72 -50.67 11.90 12.41
C ARG A 72 -52.05 12.27 11.88
N LYS A 73 -52.27 13.54 11.50
CA LYS A 73 -53.46 13.92 10.73
C LYS A 73 -53.17 13.79 9.23
N PRO A 74 -54.04 13.15 8.44
CA PRO A 74 -53.92 13.18 6.98
C PRO A 74 -54.28 14.58 6.45
N ASN A 75 -53.52 15.04 5.45
CA ASN A 75 -53.78 16.28 4.72
C ASN A 75 -55.16 16.21 4.06
N ALA A 76 -56.18 16.72 4.74
CA ALA A 76 -57.43 17.09 4.12
C ALA A 76 -57.26 18.51 3.56
N SER A 77 -56.90 18.58 2.29
CA SER A 77 -57.24 19.69 1.41
C SER A 77 -58.77 19.84 1.40
N GLY A 78 -59.29 20.57 2.37
CA GLY A 78 -60.70 20.92 2.52
C GLY A 78 -60.84 22.42 2.43
N LEU A 79 -61.42 22.88 1.32
CA LEU A 79 -62.01 24.20 1.16
C LEU A 79 -62.73 24.64 2.45
N ILE A 80 -62.16 25.60 3.17
CA ILE A 80 -62.95 26.42 4.09
C ILE A 80 -63.37 27.66 3.32
N ASN A 81 -64.47 27.51 2.58
CA ASN A 81 -65.28 28.61 2.11
C ASN A 81 -65.70 29.46 3.33
N PHE A 82 -65.03 30.59 3.55
CA PHE A 82 -65.63 31.64 4.36
C PHE A 82 -66.68 32.34 3.52
N GLN A 83 -67.90 31.84 3.67
CA GLN A 83 -69.12 32.45 3.21
C GLN A 83 -69.22 33.86 3.80
N ARG A 84 -68.93 34.87 2.97
CA ARG A 84 -69.17 36.28 3.27
C ARG A 84 -70.68 36.46 3.48
N ARG A 85 -71.13 36.45 4.74
CA ARG A 85 -72.46 36.98 5.08
C ARG A 85 -72.41 38.48 4.83
N ASN A 86 -73.18 38.93 3.86
CA ASN A 86 -73.52 40.34 3.69
C ASN A 86 -74.36 40.76 4.90
N ALA A 87 -73.70 41.31 5.91
CA ALA A 87 -74.36 42.13 6.92
C ALA A 87 -74.25 43.58 6.45
N SER A 88 -75.35 44.09 5.92
CA SER A 88 -75.62 45.52 5.84
C SER A 88 -75.42 46.12 7.24
N SER A 89 -74.50 47.07 7.38
CA SER A 89 -74.41 47.89 8.57
C SER A 89 -74.11 49.32 8.14
N HIS A 90 -75.13 50.13 8.35
CA HIS A 90 -75.16 51.58 8.37
C HIS A 90 -73.78 52.20 8.64
N ALA A 91 -73.30 53.04 7.73
CA ALA A 91 -72.18 53.92 7.98
C ALA A 91 -72.58 54.92 9.07
N VAL A 92 -72.23 54.62 10.32
CA VAL A 92 -72.18 55.60 11.40
C VAL A 92 -70.80 56.23 11.33
N LEU A 93 -70.78 57.48 10.89
CA LEU A 93 -69.62 58.35 10.88
C LEU A 93 -69.25 58.66 12.34
N CYS A 94 -68.34 57.87 12.92
CA CYS A 94 -67.78 58.18 14.24
C CYS A 94 -66.71 59.27 14.08
N THR A 95 -67.00 60.43 14.65
CA THR A 95 -66.08 61.55 14.84
C THR A 95 -64.85 61.10 15.63
N ASN A 96 -63.67 61.50 15.17
CA ASN A 96 -62.36 61.15 15.74
C ASN A 96 -62.29 61.47 17.25
N SER A 97 -62.14 60.43 18.07
CA SER A 97 -61.80 60.52 19.49
C SER A 97 -60.31 60.20 19.65
N PRO A 98 -59.50 61.06 20.30
CA PRO A 98 -58.06 60.87 20.46
C PRO A 98 -57.68 59.62 21.27
N VAL A 99 -58.60 59.11 22.10
CA VAL A 99 -58.41 57.87 22.87
C VAL A 99 -58.33 56.65 21.97
N SER A 100 -59.09 56.64 20.86
CA SER A 100 -59.07 55.55 19.88
C SER A 100 -57.89 55.62 18.92
N GLU A 101 -57.15 56.73 18.87
CA GLU A 101 -55.93 56.88 18.07
C GLU A 101 -54.71 56.36 18.82
N LEU A 102 -54.60 56.69 20.12
CA LEU A 102 -53.61 56.13 21.04
C LEU A 102 -53.73 54.60 21.19
N GLU A 103 -54.95 54.07 21.27
CA GLU A 103 -55.17 52.60 21.29
C GLU A 103 -54.78 51.93 19.97
N ARG A 104 -54.97 52.61 18.83
CA ARG A 104 -54.53 52.08 17.52
C ARG A 104 -53.02 52.10 17.40
N GLU A 105 -52.36 53.15 17.88
CA GLU A 105 -50.90 53.28 17.84
C GLU A 105 -50.23 52.24 18.74
N ALA A 106 -50.74 52.00 19.95
CA ALA A 106 -50.26 50.93 20.82
C ALA A 106 -50.41 49.52 20.20
N VAL A 107 -51.51 49.26 19.48
CA VAL A 107 -51.72 47.98 18.75
C VAL A 107 -50.77 47.85 17.56
N VAL A 108 -50.43 48.97 16.89
CA VAL A 108 -49.44 48.98 15.81
C VAL A 108 -48.05 48.69 16.36
N ASP A 109 -47.65 49.30 17.47
CA ASP A 109 -46.36 49.03 18.13
C ASP A 109 -46.26 47.58 18.64
N GLU A 110 -47.34 47.01 19.19
CA GLU A 110 -47.41 45.59 19.55
C GLU A 110 -47.33 44.66 18.33
N SER A 111 -47.94 45.05 17.22
CA SER A 111 -47.86 44.32 15.94
C SER A 111 -46.45 44.37 15.38
N ASP A 112 -45.80 45.54 15.40
CA ASP A 112 -44.45 45.75 14.87
C ASP A 112 -43.41 45.03 15.75
N SER A 113 -43.52 45.09 17.07
CA SER A 113 -42.67 44.30 17.97
C SER A 113 -42.89 42.79 17.82
N SER A 114 -44.13 42.35 17.59
CA SER A 114 -44.43 40.94 17.28
C SER A 114 -43.82 40.50 15.94
N ASN A 115 -43.82 41.38 14.95
CA ASN A 115 -43.21 41.16 13.64
C ASN A 115 -41.68 41.06 13.77
N ASP A 116 -41.04 41.96 14.52
CA ASP A 116 -39.61 41.91 14.80
C ASP A 116 -39.21 40.62 15.53
N ASN A 117 -40.01 40.20 16.51
CA ASN A 117 -39.83 38.91 17.18
C ASN A 117 -39.94 37.74 16.19
N PHE A 118 -40.93 37.76 15.30
CA PHE A 118 -41.11 36.74 14.26
C PHE A 118 -39.90 36.68 13.32
N TRP A 119 -39.38 37.81 12.86
CA TRP A 119 -38.19 37.86 11.99
C TRP A 119 -36.93 37.38 12.70
N SER A 120 -36.74 37.76 13.97
CA SER A 120 -35.62 37.29 14.80
C SER A 120 -35.65 35.77 14.98
N LEU A 121 -36.80 35.22 15.40
CA LEU A 121 -37.01 33.77 15.55
C LEU A 121 -36.79 33.02 14.24
N ARG A 122 -37.34 33.54 13.13
CA ARG A 122 -37.15 32.97 11.81
C ARG A 122 -35.68 32.95 11.39
N THR A 123 -34.96 34.03 11.64
CA THR A 123 -33.51 34.12 11.38
C THR A 123 -32.72 33.13 12.22
N GLN A 124 -33.04 33.02 13.52
CA GLN A 124 -32.41 32.05 14.41
C GLN A 124 -32.63 30.60 13.94
N LEU A 125 -33.85 30.26 13.51
CA LEU A 125 -34.16 28.92 13.02
C LEU A 125 -33.44 28.60 11.70
N THR A 126 -33.36 29.57 10.78
CA THR A 126 -32.60 29.42 9.54
C THR A 126 -31.11 29.24 9.80
N GLU A 127 -30.58 29.97 10.78
CA GLU A 127 -29.16 29.93 11.12
C GLU A 127 -28.79 28.65 11.86
N GLN A 128 -29.64 28.18 12.79
CA GLN A 128 -29.55 26.85 13.40
C GLN A 128 -29.50 25.76 12.33
N THR A 129 -30.39 25.83 11.35
CA THR A 129 -30.42 24.86 10.25
C THR A 129 -29.15 24.94 9.39
N ARG A 130 -28.62 26.14 9.16
CA ARG A 130 -27.37 26.37 8.42
C ARG A 130 -26.18 25.75 9.17
N LEU A 131 -26.03 26.03 10.46
CA LEU A 131 -24.96 25.49 11.30
C LEU A 131 -25.01 23.96 11.40
N ALA A 132 -26.20 23.38 11.56
CA ALA A 132 -26.35 21.92 11.59
C ALA A 132 -25.90 21.26 10.27
N LYS A 133 -26.17 21.90 9.12
CA LYS A 133 -25.69 21.43 7.81
C LYS A 133 -24.18 21.54 7.69
N GLU A 134 -23.59 22.64 8.16
CA GLU A 134 -22.13 22.86 8.13
C GLU A 134 -21.38 21.88 9.03
N GLN A 135 -21.93 21.58 10.22
CA GLN A 135 -21.40 20.54 11.10
C GLN A 135 -21.45 19.16 10.44
N LEU A 136 -22.57 18.83 9.79
CA LEU A 136 -22.69 17.57 9.06
C LEU A 136 -21.72 17.49 7.88
N SER A 137 -21.56 18.56 7.10
CA SER A 137 -20.60 18.58 6.00
C SER A 137 -19.18 18.41 6.48
N SER A 138 -18.78 19.10 7.57
CA SER A 138 -17.46 18.95 8.19
C SER A 138 -17.20 17.51 8.62
N LEU A 139 -18.15 16.86 9.31
CA LEU A 139 -18.00 15.46 9.73
C LEU A 139 -17.91 14.49 8.53
N LEU A 140 -18.61 14.78 7.44
CA LEU A 140 -18.52 13.98 6.22
C LEU A 140 -17.17 14.18 5.51
N ASP A 141 -16.61 15.39 5.52
CA ASP A 141 -15.26 15.67 5.02
C ASP A 141 -14.19 14.97 5.85
N ASP A 142 -14.27 15.00 7.17
CA ASP A 142 -13.36 14.28 8.06
C ASP A 142 -13.42 12.77 7.79
N ARG A 143 -14.63 12.22 7.65
CA ARG A 143 -14.82 10.81 7.31
C ARG A 143 -14.23 10.47 5.95
N ARG A 144 -14.38 11.35 4.94
CA ARG A 144 -13.76 11.18 3.62
C ARG A 144 -12.24 11.18 3.72
N ALA A 145 -11.66 12.11 4.47
CA ALA A 145 -10.21 12.22 4.68
C ALA A 145 -9.65 10.94 5.31
N ILE A 146 -10.26 10.46 6.40
CA ILE A 146 -9.85 9.22 7.08
C ILE A 146 -9.89 8.01 6.14
N LEU A 147 -10.92 7.91 5.29
CA LEU A 147 -11.03 6.80 4.34
C LEU A 147 -9.97 6.87 3.24
N GLU A 148 -9.66 8.04 2.71
CA GLU A 148 -8.61 8.18 1.69
C GLU A 148 -7.22 7.94 2.30
N ASP A 149 -6.98 8.34 3.54
CA ASP A 149 -5.74 8.05 4.27
C ASP A 149 -5.56 6.54 4.52
N ALA A 150 -6.63 5.85 4.95
CA ALA A 150 -6.62 4.39 5.11
C ALA A 150 -6.35 3.67 3.77
N LYS A 151 -6.91 4.18 2.68
CA LYS A 151 -6.65 3.65 1.34
C LYS A 151 -5.23 3.96 0.86
N ASN A 152 -4.69 5.14 1.15
CA ASN A 152 -3.32 5.52 0.78
C ASN A 152 -2.28 4.71 1.55
N THR A 153 -2.48 4.51 2.86
CA THR A 153 -1.61 3.63 3.67
C THR A 153 -1.65 2.19 3.15
N LYS A 154 -2.83 1.66 2.81
CA LYS A 154 -2.94 0.34 2.16
C LYS A 154 -2.15 0.27 0.85
N LYS A 155 -2.31 1.24 -0.06
CA LYS A 155 -1.54 1.30 -1.32
C LYS A 155 -0.03 1.29 -1.08
N GLN A 156 0.44 2.01 -0.05
CA GLN A 156 1.87 2.03 0.30
C GLN A 156 2.37 0.66 0.77
N TYR A 157 1.59 -0.06 1.57
CA TYR A 157 1.95 -1.42 1.98
C TYR A 157 1.91 -2.41 0.80
N ASP A 158 0.90 -2.30 -0.06
CA ASP A 158 0.78 -3.11 -1.27
C ASP A 158 1.99 -2.90 -2.20
N GLU A 159 2.45 -1.66 -2.37
CA GLU A 159 3.65 -1.36 -3.17
C GLU A 159 4.93 -1.89 -2.53
N LYS A 160 5.08 -1.78 -1.20
CA LYS A 160 6.22 -2.38 -0.49
C LYS A 160 6.24 -3.90 -0.64
N LEU A 161 5.07 -4.54 -0.56
CA LEU A 161 4.92 -5.97 -0.77
C LEU A 161 5.28 -6.36 -2.21
N ARG A 162 4.83 -5.56 -3.20
CA ARG A 162 5.15 -5.74 -4.62
C ARG A 162 6.66 -5.68 -4.86
N LEU A 163 7.34 -4.65 -4.35
CA LEU A 163 8.79 -4.49 -4.50
C LEU A 163 9.58 -5.64 -3.85
N ALA A 164 9.20 -6.04 -2.64
CA ALA A 164 9.83 -7.18 -1.97
C ALA A 164 9.62 -8.49 -2.76
N GLN A 165 8.44 -8.67 -3.35
CA GLN A 165 8.16 -9.82 -4.20
C GLN A 165 9.00 -9.79 -5.49
N GLU A 166 9.15 -8.63 -6.13
CA GLU A 166 10.01 -8.47 -7.31
C GLU A 166 11.49 -8.73 -7.02
N GLN A 167 11.97 -8.28 -5.85
CA GLN A 167 13.34 -8.59 -5.41
C GLN A 167 13.52 -10.09 -5.18
N LEU A 168 12.55 -10.74 -4.56
CA LEU A 168 12.59 -12.18 -4.32
C LEU A 168 12.61 -12.96 -5.64
N THR A 169 11.71 -12.64 -6.58
CA THR A 169 11.67 -13.33 -7.87
C THR A 169 12.94 -13.07 -8.67
N HIS A 170 13.48 -11.84 -8.66
CA HIS A 170 14.74 -11.52 -9.31
C HIS A 170 15.92 -12.33 -8.74
N LEU A 171 16.05 -12.41 -7.41
CA LEU A 171 17.10 -13.20 -6.77
C LEU A 171 16.93 -14.70 -7.03
N GLN A 172 15.69 -15.19 -7.06
CA GLN A 172 15.40 -16.59 -7.43
C GLN A 172 15.85 -16.90 -8.86
N THR A 173 15.55 -16.01 -9.81
CA THR A 173 16.00 -16.16 -11.20
C THR A 173 17.52 -16.16 -11.31
N LEU A 174 18.20 -15.18 -10.70
CA LEU A 174 19.67 -15.13 -10.70
C LEU A 174 20.31 -16.38 -10.08
N LEU A 175 19.73 -16.88 -8.98
CA LEU A 175 20.19 -18.11 -8.36
C LEU A 175 20.00 -19.30 -9.29
N HIS A 176 18.82 -19.42 -9.91
CA HIS A 176 18.53 -20.50 -10.84
C HIS A 176 19.49 -20.49 -12.04
N ASP A 177 19.72 -19.31 -12.63
CA ASP A 177 20.59 -19.14 -13.78
C ASP A 177 22.05 -19.46 -13.41
N SER A 178 22.55 -18.95 -12.29
CA SER A 178 23.92 -19.25 -11.83
C SER A 178 24.12 -20.73 -11.49
N ALA A 179 23.13 -21.40 -10.89
CA ALA A 179 23.17 -22.83 -10.62
C ALA A 179 23.16 -23.65 -11.92
N SER A 180 22.33 -23.25 -12.90
CA SER A 180 22.29 -23.86 -14.23
C SER A 180 23.63 -23.72 -14.96
N ASP A 181 24.22 -22.53 -14.96
CA ASP A 181 25.50 -22.25 -15.60
C ASP A 181 26.65 -23.04 -14.96
N PHE A 182 26.68 -23.12 -13.63
CA PHE A 182 27.66 -23.95 -12.92
C PHE A 182 27.55 -25.43 -13.30
N LEU A 183 26.33 -25.96 -13.41
CA LEU A 183 26.12 -27.34 -13.84
C LEU A 183 26.52 -27.56 -15.30
N ALA A 184 26.23 -26.61 -16.19
CA ALA A 184 26.65 -26.64 -17.58
C ALA A 184 28.17 -26.64 -17.69
N GLN A 185 28.86 -25.76 -16.95
CA GLN A 185 30.32 -25.71 -16.90
C GLN A 185 30.90 -27.02 -16.37
N ARG A 186 30.32 -27.60 -15.31
CA ARG A 186 30.76 -28.90 -14.77
C ARG A 186 30.59 -30.04 -15.76
N LYS A 187 29.54 -30.01 -16.58
CA LYS A 187 29.35 -30.96 -17.68
C LYS A 187 30.41 -30.77 -18.76
N GLN A 188 30.70 -29.53 -19.16
CA GLN A 188 31.74 -29.23 -20.14
C GLN A 188 33.13 -29.69 -19.67
N PHE A 189 33.51 -29.44 -18.41
CA PHE A 189 34.77 -29.92 -17.84
C PHE A 189 34.90 -31.44 -17.91
N ARG A 190 33.84 -32.18 -17.57
CA ARG A 190 33.84 -33.65 -17.69
C ARG A 190 33.99 -34.13 -19.14
N LEU A 191 33.40 -33.41 -20.09
CA LEU A 191 33.55 -33.73 -21.52
C LEU A 191 34.98 -33.46 -22.00
N ALA A 192 35.56 -32.31 -21.61
CA ALA A 192 36.95 -31.97 -21.91
C ALA A 192 37.93 -32.97 -21.27
N GLU A 193 37.71 -33.36 -20.01
CA GLU A 193 38.52 -34.37 -19.33
C GLU A 193 38.46 -35.73 -20.03
N LYS A 194 37.27 -36.16 -20.47
CA LYS A 194 37.11 -37.38 -21.26
C LYS A 194 37.83 -37.30 -22.60
N ALA A 195 37.74 -36.16 -23.29
CA ALA A 195 38.42 -35.94 -24.57
C ALA A 195 39.95 -35.99 -24.40
N TRP A 196 40.47 -35.32 -23.37
CA TRP A 196 41.90 -35.34 -23.06
C TRP A 196 42.41 -36.74 -22.66
N LYS A 197 41.64 -37.47 -21.85
CA LYS A 197 41.96 -38.86 -21.50
C LYS A 197 42.00 -39.73 -22.77
N ALA A 198 41.04 -39.59 -23.67
CA ALA A 198 41.01 -40.33 -24.92
C ALA A 198 42.21 -40.00 -25.83
N GLU A 199 42.61 -38.73 -25.92
CA GLU A 199 43.79 -38.32 -26.68
C GLU A 199 45.09 -38.86 -26.07
N ARG A 200 45.23 -38.77 -24.75
CA ARG A 200 46.36 -39.37 -24.02
C ARG A 200 46.43 -40.88 -24.26
N ASP A 201 45.31 -41.58 -24.16
CA ASP A 201 45.25 -43.03 -24.37
C ASP A 201 45.57 -43.40 -25.83
N LYS A 202 45.15 -42.56 -26.80
CA LYS A 202 45.54 -42.68 -28.21
C LYS A 202 47.06 -42.54 -28.39
N LEU A 203 47.69 -41.53 -27.77
CA LEU A 203 49.14 -41.32 -27.85
C LEU A 203 49.93 -42.46 -27.21
N LEU A 204 49.48 -42.97 -26.04
CA LEU A 204 50.09 -44.14 -25.40
C LEU A 204 50.00 -45.37 -26.30
N SER A 205 48.83 -45.62 -26.91
CA SER A 205 48.66 -46.72 -27.87
C SER A 205 49.62 -46.58 -29.06
N GLN A 206 49.74 -45.38 -29.65
CA GLN A 206 50.69 -45.11 -30.73
C GLN A 206 52.15 -45.35 -30.30
N PHE A 207 52.52 -44.97 -29.08
CA PHE A 207 53.86 -45.23 -28.54
C PHE A 207 54.11 -46.73 -28.38
N HIS A 208 53.15 -47.46 -27.81
CA HIS A 208 53.25 -48.92 -27.67
C HIS A 208 53.36 -49.62 -29.04
N THR A 209 52.60 -49.20 -30.05
CA THR A 209 52.73 -49.77 -31.41
C THR A 209 54.08 -49.48 -32.05
N ASN A 210 54.60 -48.25 -31.90
CA ASN A 210 55.90 -47.86 -32.46
C ASN A 210 57.06 -48.59 -31.75
N MET A 211 56.95 -48.79 -30.43
CA MET A 211 57.90 -49.59 -29.65
C MET A 211 57.89 -51.05 -30.12
N SER A 212 56.70 -51.66 -30.30
CA SER A 212 56.57 -53.04 -30.77
C SER A 212 57.06 -53.24 -32.22
N LEU A 213 56.95 -52.21 -33.08
CA LEU A 213 57.52 -52.23 -34.44
C LEU A 213 59.05 -52.12 -34.45
N SER A 214 59.63 -51.50 -33.42
CA SER A 214 61.09 -51.38 -33.26
C SER A 214 61.75 -52.64 -32.67
N ASP A 215 60.97 -53.55 -32.09
CA ASP A 215 61.43 -54.78 -31.44
C ASP A 215 61.50 -56.01 -32.40
N VAL A 216 61.29 -55.81 -33.70
CA VAL A 216 61.42 -56.87 -34.74
C VAL A 216 62.85 -56.97 -35.29
N GLY A 217 63.79 -56.17 -34.77
CA GLY A 217 65.21 -56.25 -35.10
C GLY A 217 66.06 -56.28 -33.84
N VAL A 218 66.72 -57.42 -33.59
CA VAL A 218 67.73 -57.67 -32.54
C VAL A 218 67.19 -58.34 -31.28
N HIS A 219 67.11 -59.66 -31.34
CA HIS A 219 67.25 -60.47 -30.14
C HIS A 219 68.67 -60.32 -29.53
N HIS A 220 68.68 -60.09 -28.21
CA HIS A 220 69.74 -60.34 -27.22
C HIS A 220 70.68 -59.19 -26.85
N GLY A 221 70.14 -58.23 -26.09
CA GLY A 221 70.89 -57.42 -25.13
C GLY A 221 69.96 -56.91 -24.04
N SER A 222 69.97 -57.58 -22.89
CA SER A 222 69.19 -57.26 -21.68
C SER A 222 69.05 -55.74 -21.41
N PRO A 223 67.83 -55.16 -21.38
CA PRO A 223 67.66 -53.76 -21.01
C PRO A 223 67.71 -53.65 -19.48
N HIS A 224 68.94 -53.45 -19.00
CA HIS A 224 69.24 -53.09 -17.61
C HIS A 224 68.77 -51.65 -17.35
N PHE A 225 67.46 -51.42 -17.21
CA PHE A 225 66.96 -50.10 -16.82
C PHE A 225 67.06 -49.94 -15.30
N LEU A 226 67.89 -48.97 -14.91
CA LEU A 226 68.25 -48.65 -13.55
C LEU A 226 67.02 -48.36 -12.70
N ARG A 227 66.80 -49.23 -11.71
CA ARG A 227 66.04 -48.99 -10.49
C ARG A 227 66.62 -47.75 -9.78
N SER A 228 66.04 -46.57 -10.00
CA SER A 228 66.39 -45.38 -9.22
C SER A 228 65.45 -45.25 -8.03
N LYS A 229 65.97 -45.75 -6.90
CA LYS A 229 65.87 -45.25 -5.52
C LYS A 229 64.50 -44.78 -5.02
N GLN A 230 63.96 -45.60 -4.12
CA GLN A 230 63.09 -45.18 -3.03
C GLN A 230 63.70 -43.98 -2.29
N LEU A 231 62.93 -42.90 -2.16
CA LEU A 231 63.08 -41.91 -1.10
C LEU A 231 61.71 -41.69 -0.44
N THR A 232 61.76 -41.61 0.87
CA THR A 232 60.73 -41.62 1.91
C THR A 232 59.68 -40.50 1.82
N PRO A 233 58.48 -40.67 2.43
CA PRO A 233 57.48 -39.62 2.52
C PRO A 233 57.65 -38.81 3.81
N VAL A 234 58.12 -37.56 3.73
CA VAL A 234 58.04 -36.60 4.85
C VAL A 234 57.75 -35.19 4.30
N THR A 235 56.80 -34.50 4.95
CA THR A 235 56.38 -33.07 4.79
C THR A 235 55.73 -32.71 3.45
N ARG A 236 54.42 -32.46 3.33
CA ARG A 236 53.49 -31.51 3.99
C ARG A 236 53.91 -30.03 3.83
N ARG A 237 53.20 -29.36 2.91
CA ARG A 237 52.91 -27.91 2.75
C ARG A 237 54.03 -27.02 2.21
N GLU A 238 53.55 -26.01 1.47
CA GLU A 238 54.21 -24.81 0.95
C GLU A 238 54.93 -24.95 -0.39
N ASN A 239 54.15 -24.77 -1.48
CA ASN A 239 54.63 -24.15 -2.72
C ASN A 239 53.44 -23.56 -3.48
N ARG A 240 52.95 -22.45 -2.93
CA ARG A 240 52.10 -21.48 -3.62
C ARG A 240 52.92 -20.19 -3.51
N GLU A 241 53.13 -19.51 -4.63
CA GLU A 241 53.98 -18.31 -4.80
C GLU A 241 55.41 -18.64 -5.24
N LEU A 242 55.60 -18.68 -6.57
CA LEU A 242 56.73 -18.13 -7.33
C LEU A 242 56.72 -18.76 -8.73
N CYS A 243 56.11 -18.06 -9.68
CA CYS A 243 56.54 -17.93 -11.09
C CYS A 243 55.47 -17.16 -11.87
N THR A 244 55.35 -15.89 -11.51
CA THR A 244 54.86 -14.84 -12.39
C THR A 244 56.08 -14.31 -13.16
N LEU A 245 55.96 -14.13 -14.47
CA LEU A 245 56.84 -13.36 -15.37
C LEU A 245 58.22 -13.94 -15.76
N ALA A 246 58.25 -14.60 -16.93
CA ALA A 246 59.18 -14.36 -18.06
C ALA A 246 58.92 -15.49 -19.08
N GLY A 247 58.49 -15.31 -20.32
CA GLY A 247 58.69 -14.18 -21.21
C GLY A 247 59.22 -14.70 -22.54
N VAL A 248 58.50 -15.58 -23.23
CA VAL A 248 58.75 -15.94 -24.64
C VAL A 248 57.43 -16.41 -25.25
N PHE A 249 56.94 -15.69 -26.25
CA PHE A 249 55.97 -16.01 -27.32
C PHE A 249 55.06 -14.82 -27.57
N ASN A 250 55.56 -13.83 -28.33
CA ASN A 250 54.74 -12.77 -28.93
C ASN A 250 55.23 -12.49 -30.34
N SER A 251 54.46 -12.90 -31.34
CA SER A 251 54.39 -12.23 -32.65
C SER A 251 52.97 -12.18 -33.25
N SER A 252 51.91 -12.54 -32.50
CA SER A 252 50.53 -12.47 -33.03
C SER A 252 49.45 -12.05 -32.01
N THR A 253 49.84 -11.64 -30.80
CA THR A 253 48.90 -11.44 -29.68
C THR A 253 48.62 -9.96 -29.35
N GLY A 254 49.27 -9.01 -30.04
CA GLY A 254 49.15 -7.58 -29.76
C GLY A 254 47.77 -6.98 -30.05
N GLU A 255 47.08 -7.44 -31.09
CA GLU A 255 45.77 -6.88 -31.48
C GLU A 255 44.61 -7.43 -30.63
N ILE A 256 44.71 -8.67 -30.17
CA ILE A 256 43.67 -9.34 -29.36
C ILE A 256 43.75 -8.90 -27.88
N GLN A 257 44.95 -8.63 -27.35
CA GLN A 257 45.12 -8.12 -25.98
C GLN A 257 44.70 -6.64 -25.84
N GLY A 258 44.90 -5.80 -26.86
CA GLY A 258 44.43 -4.41 -26.83
C GLY A 258 42.91 -4.29 -26.77
N GLY A 259 42.19 -5.11 -27.57
CA GLY A 259 40.73 -5.11 -27.59
C GLY A 259 40.08 -5.61 -26.30
N THR A 260 40.69 -6.63 -25.67
CA THR A 260 40.21 -7.17 -24.38
C THR A 260 40.51 -6.22 -23.22
N SER A 261 41.66 -5.53 -23.22
CA SER A 261 41.96 -4.47 -22.24
C SER A 261 40.99 -3.30 -22.34
N ALA A 262 40.74 -2.79 -23.55
CA ALA A 262 39.80 -1.69 -23.77
C ALA A 262 38.36 -2.06 -23.34
N SER A 263 37.92 -3.29 -23.64
CA SER A 263 36.60 -3.76 -23.21
C SER A 263 36.46 -3.87 -21.69
N LEU A 264 37.51 -4.29 -20.98
CA LEU A 264 37.52 -4.35 -19.52
C LEU A 264 37.55 -2.94 -18.90
N GLU A 265 38.27 -2.00 -19.50
CA GLU A 265 38.27 -0.59 -19.09
C GLU A 265 36.88 0.06 -19.26
N ASP A 266 36.20 -0.20 -20.37
CA ASP A 266 34.85 0.30 -20.60
C ASP A 266 33.83 -0.30 -19.62
N GLN A 267 33.97 -1.59 -19.30
CA GLN A 267 33.15 -2.25 -18.28
C GLN A 267 33.40 -1.66 -16.89
N LEU A 268 34.64 -1.36 -16.54
CA LEU A 268 34.99 -0.69 -15.29
C LEU A 268 34.39 0.72 -15.23
N ARG A 269 34.49 1.51 -16.31
CA ARG A 269 33.86 2.84 -16.40
C ARG A 269 32.34 2.76 -16.27
N ALA A 270 31.71 1.76 -16.90
CA ALA A 270 30.28 1.54 -16.79
C ALA A 270 29.86 1.21 -15.34
N GLN A 271 30.62 0.35 -14.65
CA GLN A 271 30.38 0.04 -13.24
C GLN A 271 30.60 1.23 -12.32
N GLN A 272 31.66 2.01 -12.53
CA GLN A 272 31.91 3.24 -11.76
C GLN A 272 30.78 4.26 -11.95
N LYS A 273 30.30 4.43 -13.19
CA LYS A 273 29.16 5.32 -13.49
C LYS A 273 27.87 4.83 -12.84
N LEU A 274 27.63 3.52 -12.82
CA LEU A 274 26.48 2.93 -12.16
C LEU A 274 26.57 3.09 -10.64
N SER A 275 27.74 2.85 -10.05
CA SER A 275 28.02 3.08 -8.63
C SER A 275 27.80 4.54 -8.23
N ALA A 276 28.30 5.49 -9.02
CA ALA A 276 28.09 6.92 -8.78
C ALA A 276 26.59 7.29 -8.77
N LYS A 277 25.79 6.73 -9.69
CA LYS A 277 24.32 6.94 -9.70
C LYS A 277 23.64 6.37 -8.45
N TYR A 278 24.06 5.18 -7.99
CA TYR A 278 23.52 4.61 -6.76
C TYR A 278 23.90 5.45 -5.54
N HIS A 279 25.14 5.94 -5.49
CA HIS A 279 25.60 6.82 -4.42
C HIS A 279 24.80 8.12 -4.37
N GLU A 280 24.58 8.77 -5.52
CA GLU A 280 23.74 9.97 -5.61
C GLU A 280 22.28 9.70 -5.18
N ARG A 281 21.73 8.53 -5.54
CA ARG A 281 20.37 8.17 -5.12
C ARG A 281 20.28 7.94 -3.61
N ILE A 282 21.28 7.31 -3.01
CA ILE A 282 21.37 7.12 -1.56
C ILE A 282 21.44 8.48 -0.86
N LEU A 283 22.32 9.39 -1.32
CA LEU A 283 22.41 10.75 -0.78
C LEU A 283 21.07 11.49 -0.80
N LYS A 284 20.34 11.46 -1.93
CA LYS A 284 19.01 12.08 -2.02
C LYS A 284 18.01 11.51 -1.02
N LEU A 285 18.00 10.18 -0.82
CA LEU A 285 17.13 9.52 0.14
C LEU A 285 17.53 9.85 1.59
N GLU A 286 18.82 9.97 1.87
CA GLU A 286 19.32 10.40 3.17
C GLU A 286 18.93 11.85 3.48
N GLU A 287 19.04 12.77 2.52
CA GLU A 287 18.57 14.15 2.65
C GLU A 287 17.06 14.23 2.89
N GLU A 288 16.26 13.44 2.17
CA GLU A 288 14.81 13.35 2.38
C GLU A 288 14.47 12.80 3.78
N LEU A 289 15.19 11.78 4.26
CA LEU A 289 15.02 11.25 5.61
C LEU A 289 15.38 12.26 6.70
N VAL A 290 16.46 13.01 6.52
CA VAL A 290 16.85 14.10 7.44
C VAL A 290 15.75 15.17 7.46
N ARG A 291 15.27 15.59 6.28
CA ARG A 291 14.19 16.58 6.17
C ARG A 291 12.90 16.12 6.85
N SER A 292 12.48 14.87 6.65
CA SER A 292 11.30 14.32 7.35
C SER A 292 11.50 14.24 8.87
N ARG A 293 12.73 14.02 9.35
CA ARG A 293 13.03 14.04 10.80
C ARG A 293 12.98 15.45 11.36
N GLU A 294 13.50 16.43 10.64
CA GLU A 294 13.41 17.86 11.00
C GLU A 294 11.95 18.32 11.02
N GLU A 295 11.16 18.00 10.00
CA GLU A 295 9.72 18.29 9.95
C GLU A 295 8.97 17.65 11.12
N ALA A 296 9.26 16.38 11.43
CA ALA A 296 8.69 15.70 12.59
C ALA A 296 9.12 16.31 13.93
N ALA A 297 10.35 16.82 14.04
CA ALA A 297 10.83 17.53 15.22
C ALA A 297 10.14 18.90 15.37
N MET A 298 10.00 19.65 14.28
CA MET A 298 9.27 20.92 14.24
C MET A 298 7.80 20.73 14.62
N LEU A 299 7.12 19.72 14.07
CA LEU A 299 5.75 19.34 14.45
C LEU A 299 5.64 18.97 15.94
N LYS A 300 6.66 18.31 16.49
CA LYS A 300 6.67 17.94 17.91
C LYS A 300 6.86 19.15 18.83
N ASP A 301 7.62 20.15 18.41
CA ASP A 301 7.84 21.37 19.19
C ASP A 301 6.71 22.39 19.03
N THR A 302 5.95 22.38 17.92
CA THR A 302 4.70 23.17 17.80
C THR A 302 3.51 22.56 18.57
N MET A 303 3.60 21.30 18.98
CA MET A 303 2.58 20.61 19.78
C MET A 303 2.85 20.63 21.31
N LYS A 304 3.85 21.40 21.77
CA LYS A 304 4.10 21.68 23.19
C LYS A 304 3.70 23.11 23.53
#